data_AF-C4GLJ8-F1
#
_entry.id   AF-C4GLJ8-F1
#
_cell.length_a   1.000
_cell.length_b   1.000
_cell.length_c   1.000
_cell.angle_alpha   90.00
_cell.angle_beta   90.00
_cell.angle_gamma   90.00
#
_symmetry.space_group_name_H-M   'P 1'
#
loop_
_entity.id
_entity.type
_entity.pdbx_description
1 polymer ?
#
loop_
_entity_poly.entity_id
_entity_poly.type
_entity_poly.pdbx_seq_one_letter_code
_entity_poly.pdbx_strand_id
1 'polypeptide(L)'
;MPNLLGKKFHLGSLKPAIPFSGCRPNLRKTAMKTYRQLTVLAAILHEHPADSVILIPETAAAALRPQTVGNLAALFAPTARFIVQAADAPLRLGYRQWLTVGALQRIRQNLPAAPSQADWLNILATYLIAPPAEPISNADIPPLAWAELADDEARIQWWMQCVRAYLNGDDFTPASRAALDDCEQRIGCPLPPMLRAYHQHIGVEYLAEIINPPERIEPLLDAFPGLEDILEDLSAEQAAATRALAGQLIAFGDYLGNGNLWCLHRQTGQVWYCDHDTGECLTPIFNNVRDYLDAVMVLSLAEAHDSDDENHETAEKMLRQRLGDAVVEKWMY
;
A
#
# COMPACT_ATOMS: atom_id res chain seq x y z
N MET A 1 -0.33 -36.55 -0.35
CA MET A 1 1.15 -36.66 -0.25
C MET A 1 1.62 -37.88 -1.01
N PRO A 2 2.63 -37.76 -1.90
CA PRO A 2 4.02 -37.63 -1.46
C PRO A 2 4.84 -36.51 -2.13
N ASN A 3 5.62 -35.84 -1.28
CA ASN A 3 6.97 -35.28 -1.42
C ASN A 3 7.43 -34.60 -2.73
N LEU A 4 7.53 -33.28 -2.63
CA LEU A 4 8.56 -32.41 -3.23
C LEU A 4 9.98 -32.91 -2.89
N LEU A 5 10.87 -32.92 -3.89
CA LEU A 5 12.24 -32.38 -3.79
C LEU A 5 13.00 -32.55 -5.12
N GLY A 6 13.50 -31.42 -5.65
CA GLY A 6 14.75 -31.42 -6.40
C GLY A 6 14.67 -31.09 -7.89
N LYS A 7 14.48 -29.81 -8.23
CA LYS A 7 15.07 -29.25 -9.45
C LYS A 7 15.80 -27.95 -9.13
N LYS A 8 17.14 -28.06 -9.08
CA LYS A 8 18.08 -26.94 -9.10
C LYS A 8 18.07 -26.32 -10.49
N PHE A 9 17.65 -25.08 -10.63
CA PHE A 9 17.90 -24.29 -11.84
C PHE A 9 19.18 -23.46 -11.66
N HIS A 10 20.08 -23.59 -12.62
CA HIS A 10 21.36 -22.87 -12.69
C HIS A 10 21.12 -21.41 -13.06
N LEU A 11 21.60 -20.48 -12.23
CA LEU A 11 21.74 -19.06 -12.59
C LEU A 11 22.86 -18.91 -13.64
N GLY A 12 22.46 -18.78 -14.90
CA GLY A 12 23.31 -18.28 -15.98
C GLY A 12 23.40 -16.76 -15.94
N SER A 13 24.62 -16.24 -15.80
CA SER A 13 24.98 -14.83 -15.82
C SER A 13 24.50 -14.11 -17.09
N LEU A 14 23.46 -13.28 -17.00
CA LEU A 14 23.11 -12.29 -18.01
C LEU A 14 23.71 -10.93 -17.63
N LYS A 15 24.57 -10.41 -18.50
CA LYS A 15 25.18 -9.07 -18.41
C LYS A 15 24.09 -7.99 -18.52
N PRO A 16 24.19 -6.87 -17.78
CA PRO A 16 23.22 -5.78 -17.92
C PRO A 16 23.43 -5.03 -19.25
N ALA A 17 22.38 -5.00 -20.06
CA ALA A 17 22.27 -4.13 -21.22
C ALA A 17 22.00 -2.70 -20.77
N ILE A 18 22.78 -1.75 -21.27
CA ILE A 18 22.65 -0.31 -21.03
C ILE A 18 21.45 0.20 -21.83
N PRO A 19 20.41 0.83 -21.24
CA PRO A 19 19.37 1.46 -22.02
C PRO A 19 19.84 2.80 -22.60
N PHE A 20 19.66 2.93 -23.91
CA PHE A 20 19.85 4.15 -24.68
C PHE A 20 18.94 5.28 -24.15
N SER A 21 19.55 6.46 -23.97
CA SER A 21 18.92 7.71 -23.57
C SER A 21 17.99 8.24 -24.68
N GLY A 22 16.69 7.99 -24.57
CA GLY A 22 15.64 8.72 -25.29
C GLY A 22 15.28 10.02 -24.56
N CYS A 23 15.41 11.15 -25.26
CA CYS A 23 15.11 12.50 -24.76
C CYS A 23 13.69 12.61 -24.18
N ARG A 24 13.58 12.86 -22.86
CA ARG A 24 12.35 13.37 -22.22
C ARG A 24 12.30 14.91 -22.32
N PRO A 25 11.13 15.51 -22.57
CA PRO A 25 10.99 16.96 -22.64
C PRO A 25 11.10 17.61 -21.24
N ASN A 26 12.03 18.56 -21.11
CA ASN A 26 12.17 19.58 -20.07
C ASN A 26 11.54 19.30 -18.69
N LEU A 27 12.15 18.39 -17.92
CA LEU A 27 12.08 18.43 -16.46
C LEU A 27 12.75 19.73 -15.99
N ARG A 28 11.99 20.62 -15.34
CA ARG A 28 12.59 21.67 -14.51
C ARG A 28 13.48 20.96 -13.49
N LYS A 29 14.80 21.03 -13.67
CA LYS A 29 15.76 20.57 -12.67
C LYS A 29 15.58 21.44 -11.42
N THR A 30 14.71 21.03 -10.51
CA THR A 30 14.66 21.62 -9.17
C THR A 30 16.01 21.33 -8.53
N ALA A 31 16.82 22.38 -8.37
CA ALA A 31 18.14 22.25 -7.76
C ALA A 31 17.98 21.69 -6.34
N MET A 32 18.78 20.66 -6.02
CA MET A 32 18.85 20.09 -4.69
C MET A 32 19.19 21.19 -3.67
N LYS A 33 18.38 21.34 -2.62
CA LYS A 33 18.61 22.31 -1.55
C LYS A 33 18.77 21.59 -0.20
N THR A 34 19.61 22.15 0.68
CA THR A 34 19.89 21.60 2.01
C THR A 34 19.50 22.57 3.10
N TYR A 35 18.88 22.05 4.16
CA TYR A 35 18.36 22.83 5.28
C TYR A 35 18.92 22.32 6.61
N ARG A 36 19.25 23.25 7.51
CA ARG A 36 19.87 22.94 8.80
C ARG A 36 18.88 22.67 9.93
N GLN A 37 17.61 23.01 9.73
CA GLN A 37 16.54 22.88 10.73
C GLN A 37 15.23 22.57 10.02
N LEU A 38 14.38 21.76 10.66
CA LEU A 38 13.06 21.43 10.14
C LEU A 38 12.19 22.69 10.00
N THR A 39 12.26 23.61 10.96
CA THR A 39 11.50 24.86 10.95
C THR A 39 11.87 25.78 9.78
N VAL A 40 13.16 25.83 9.43
CA VAL A 40 13.64 26.59 8.27
C VAL A 40 13.14 25.96 6.97
N LEU A 41 13.22 24.63 6.83
CA LEU A 41 12.63 23.91 5.70
C LEU A 41 11.11 24.16 5.62
N ALA A 42 10.40 24.08 6.75
CA ALA A 42 8.96 24.25 6.82
C ALA A 42 8.48 25.63 6.35
N ALA A 43 9.27 26.68 6.60
CA ALA A 43 8.93 28.06 6.22
C ALA A 43 8.91 28.29 4.70
N ILE A 44 9.62 27.46 3.94
CA ILE A 44 9.84 27.64 2.50
C ILE A 44 9.37 26.44 1.66
N LEU A 45 8.52 25.57 2.23
CA LEU A 45 7.99 24.40 1.52
C LEU A 45 7.24 24.77 0.23
N HIS A 46 6.64 25.96 0.19
CA HIS A 46 5.92 26.48 -0.99
C HIS A 46 6.85 26.77 -2.19
N GLU A 47 8.17 26.86 -1.97
CA GLU A 47 9.15 27.01 -3.06
C GLU A 47 9.49 25.69 -3.77
N HIS A 48 9.03 24.56 -3.23
CA HIS A 48 9.36 23.23 -3.74
C HIS A 48 8.12 22.55 -4.35
N PRO A 49 8.29 21.76 -5.43
CA PRO A 49 7.24 20.89 -5.93
C PRO A 49 6.75 19.93 -4.85
N ALA A 50 5.44 19.69 -4.77
CA ALA A 50 4.85 18.86 -3.73
C ALA A 50 5.36 17.40 -3.77
N ASP A 51 5.62 16.89 -4.97
CA ASP A 51 6.16 15.55 -5.26
C ASP A 51 7.66 15.41 -4.99
N SER A 52 8.36 16.49 -4.62
CA SER A 52 9.76 16.39 -4.18
C SER A 52 9.87 15.61 -2.88
N VAL A 53 10.96 14.87 -2.72
CA VAL A 53 11.25 14.05 -1.54
C VAL A 53 12.14 14.80 -0.56
N ILE A 54 11.84 14.66 0.72
CA ILE A 54 12.65 15.14 1.83
C ILE A 54 13.48 13.97 2.35
N LEU A 55 14.79 14.13 2.31
CA LEU A 55 15.73 13.18 2.90
C LEU A 55 16.20 13.64 4.27
N ILE A 56 16.32 12.69 5.20
CA ILE A 56 16.91 12.89 6.54
C ILE A 56 18.16 12.01 6.71
N PRO A 57 19.08 12.34 7.63
CA PRO A 57 20.26 11.52 7.86
C PRO A 57 19.88 10.12 8.37
N GLU A 58 20.64 9.09 7.99
CA GLU A 58 20.40 7.69 8.43
C GLU A 58 20.30 7.58 9.96
N THR A 59 21.07 8.37 10.70
CA THR A 59 21.03 8.40 12.17
C THR A 59 19.71 8.92 12.73
N ALA A 60 19.10 9.93 12.08
CA ALA A 60 17.77 10.40 12.43
C ALA A 60 16.72 9.36 12.03
N ALA A 61 16.82 8.80 10.82
CA ALA A 61 15.92 7.75 10.35
C ALA A 61 15.92 6.51 11.27
N ALA A 62 17.10 6.09 11.75
CA ALA A 62 17.23 4.99 12.69
C ALA A 62 16.55 5.28 14.02
N ALA A 63 16.65 6.52 14.54
CA ALA A 63 15.95 6.93 15.74
C ALA A 63 14.42 6.91 15.55
N LEU A 64 13.92 7.26 14.37
CA LEU A 64 12.49 7.25 14.06
C LEU A 64 11.87 5.84 13.91
N ARG A 65 12.68 4.79 13.77
CA ARG A 65 12.16 3.40 13.66
C ARG A 65 11.28 3.01 14.85
N PRO A 66 11.69 3.24 16.11
CA PRO A 66 10.72 3.28 17.19
C PRO A 66 9.88 4.56 17.04
N GLN A 67 8.61 4.43 16.68
CA GLN A 67 7.70 5.57 16.49
C GLN A 67 7.18 6.09 17.84
N THR A 68 8.06 6.66 18.67
CA THR A 68 7.65 7.36 19.91
C THR A 68 7.86 8.86 19.77
N VAL A 69 7.09 9.66 20.52
CA VAL A 69 7.22 11.12 20.51
C VAL A 69 8.65 11.57 20.82
N GLY A 70 9.33 10.90 21.76
CA GLY A 70 10.71 11.21 22.13
C GLY A 70 11.70 11.05 20.98
N ASN A 71 11.46 10.07 20.11
CA ASN A 71 12.34 9.79 18.98
C ASN A 71 12.25 10.85 17.88
N LEU A 72 11.11 11.53 17.75
CA LEU A 72 10.93 12.65 16.83
C LEU A 72 11.84 13.84 17.17
N ALA A 73 12.34 13.95 18.40
CA ALA A 73 13.30 14.99 18.80
C ALA A 73 14.61 14.94 18.00
N ALA A 74 14.98 13.78 17.43
CA ALA A 74 16.14 13.64 16.56
C ALA A 74 16.07 14.55 15.32
N LEU A 75 14.87 14.92 14.86
CA LEU A 75 14.65 15.85 13.74
C LEU A 75 15.04 17.29 14.07
N PHE A 76 15.15 17.63 15.36
CA PHE A 76 15.51 18.95 15.86
C PHE A 76 16.97 19.04 16.32
N ALA A 77 17.73 17.94 16.22
CA ALA A 77 19.13 17.92 16.59
C ALA A 77 19.94 18.94 15.75
N PRO A 78 20.95 19.63 16.30
CA PRO A 78 21.79 20.56 15.54
C PRO A 78 22.52 19.93 14.35
N THR A 79 22.65 18.60 14.36
CA THR A 79 23.24 17.77 13.31
C THR A 79 22.23 17.32 12.25
N ALA A 80 20.93 17.46 12.49
CA ALA A 80 19.90 17.12 11.51
C ALA A 80 20.05 18.01 10.27
N ARG A 81 20.18 17.38 9.10
CA ARG A 81 20.25 18.06 7.81
C ARG A 81 19.17 17.48 6.92
N PHE A 82 18.35 18.34 6.35
CA PHE A 82 17.28 17.94 5.44
C PHE A 82 17.71 18.26 4.03
N ILE A 83 17.51 17.32 3.11
CA ILE A 83 17.76 17.54 1.69
C ILE A 83 16.42 17.46 0.98
N VAL A 84 16.11 18.45 0.15
CA VAL A 84 14.97 18.38 -0.76
C VAL A 84 15.49 18.15 -2.17
N GLN A 85 14.98 17.11 -2.82
CA GLN A 85 15.32 16.76 -4.20
C GLN A 85 14.10 16.21 -4.95
N ALA A 86 14.20 16.13 -6.28
CA ALA A 86 13.19 15.47 -7.10
C ALA A 86 13.08 13.98 -6.75
N ALA A 87 11.89 13.39 -6.89
CA ALA A 87 11.63 11.99 -6.55
C ALA A 87 12.46 10.99 -7.39
N ASP A 88 12.79 11.36 -8.63
CA ASP A 88 13.61 10.56 -9.55
C ASP A 88 15.13 10.72 -9.34
N ALA A 89 15.55 11.63 -8.45
CA ALA A 89 16.95 11.84 -8.17
C ALA A 89 17.53 10.70 -7.31
N PRO A 90 18.77 10.26 -7.58
CA PRO A 90 19.39 9.18 -6.82
C PRO A 90 19.50 9.53 -5.33
N LEU A 91 19.27 8.53 -4.47
CA LEU A 91 19.41 8.67 -3.03
C LEU A 91 20.86 9.01 -2.66
N ARG A 92 21.02 9.88 -1.65
CA ARG A 92 22.32 10.28 -1.14
C ARG A 92 22.82 9.28 -0.11
N LEU A 93 24.10 8.93 -0.20
CA LEU A 93 24.76 8.08 0.79
C LEU A 93 24.61 8.67 2.19
N GLY A 94 24.17 7.85 3.15
CA GLY A 94 23.95 8.26 4.54
C GLY A 94 22.65 9.04 4.78
N TYR A 95 21.74 9.07 3.80
CA TYR A 95 20.42 9.66 3.92
C TYR A 95 19.33 8.65 3.54
N ARG A 96 18.16 8.80 4.17
CA ARG A 96 16.92 8.08 3.82
C ARG A 96 15.85 9.06 3.39
N GLN A 97 15.03 8.62 2.45
CA GLN A 97 13.75 9.27 2.20
C GLN A 97 12.89 9.22 3.45
N TRP A 98 12.27 10.34 3.78
CA TRP A 98 11.41 10.48 4.96
C TRP A 98 9.96 10.74 4.57
N LEU A 99 9.70 11.90 3.96
CA LEU A 99 8.37 12.35 3.56
C LEU A 99 8.45 13.06 2.22
N THR A 100 7.32 13.20 1.53
CA THR A 100 7.21 14.18 0.45
C THR A 100 7.10 15.61 0.99
N VAL A 101 7.42 16.60 0.15
CA VAL A 101 7.17 18.01 0.46
C VAL A 101 5.68 18.25 0.71
N GLY A 102 4.82 17.64 -0.09
CA GLY A 102 3.36 17.73 0.05
C GLY A 102 2.85 17.20 1.39
N ALA A 103 3.36 16.07 1.88
CA ALA A 103 3.02 15.57 3.22
C ALA A 103 3.45 16.54 4.33
N LEU A 104 4.69 17.06 4.27
CA LEU A 104 5.12 18.02 5.28
C LEU A 104 4.34 19.36 5.20
N GLN A 105 3.89 19.77 4.01
CA GLN A 105 2.99 20.92 3.85
C GLN A 105 1.65 20.68 4.55
N ARG A 106 1.03 19.50 4.40
CA ARG A 106 -0.21 19.12 5.10
C ARG A 106 -0.03 19.12 6.62
N ILE A 107 1.08 18.57 7.12
CA ILE A 107 1.42 18.61 8.55
C ILE A 107 1.55 20.06 9.03
N ARG A 108 2.26 20.91 8.27
CA ARG A 108 2.50 22.32 8.61
C ARG A 108 1.22 23.15 8.66
N GLN A 109 0.21 22.83 7.85
CA GLN A 109 -1.09 23.53 7.85
C GLN A 109 -1.84 23.39 9.18
N ASN A 110 -1.61 22.30 9.92
CA ASN A 110 -2.24 22.06 11.22
C ASN A 110 -1.44 22.60 12.41
N LEU A 111 -0.34 23.31 12.15
CA LEU A 111 0.44 24.00 13.18
C LEU A 111 0.00 25.46 13.33
N PRO A 112 0.14 26.05 14.53
CA PRO A 112 -0.05 27.48 14.72
C PRO A 112 0.94 28.31 13.86
N ALA A 113 0.70 29.62 13.77
CA ALA A 113 1.52 30.51 12.93
C ALA A 113 3.01 30.50 13.35
N ALA A 114 3.29 30.52 14.66
CA ALA A 114 4.62 30.44 15.25
C ALA A 114 4.73 29.19 16.17
N PRO A 115 4.94 27.99 15.59
CA PRO A 115 4.96 26.75 16.36
C PRO A 115 6.22 26.63 17.21
N SER A 116 6.04 26.25 18.47
CA SER A 116 7.12 25.79 19.34
C SER A 116 7.62 24.41 18.90
N GLN A 117 8.77 23.97 19.44
CA GLN A 117 9.23 22.59 19.22
C GLN A 117 8.24 21.56 19.76
N ALA A 118 7.54 21.85 20.86
CA ALA A 118 6.51 20.96 21.40
C ALA A 118 5.32 20.80 20.44
N ASP A 119 4.87 21.91 19.81
CA ASP A 119 3.80 21.86 18.80
C ASP A 119 4.21 20.97 17.63
N TRP A 120 5.45 21.10 17.17
CA TRP A 120 5.99 20.22 16.12
C TRP A 120 6.03 18.75 16.54
N LEU A 121 6.55 18.43 17.73
CA LEU A 121 6.63 17.05 18.19
C LEU A 121 5.24 16.42 18.29
N ASN A 122 4.26 17.17 18.80
CA ASN A 122 2.89 16.71 18.94
C ASN A 122 2.24 16.46 17.57
N ILE A 123 2.36 17.41 16.62
CA ILE A 123 1.74 17.21 15.31
C ILE A 123 2.43 16.10 14.51
N LEU A 124 3.75 16.01 14.58
CA LEU A 124 4.50 14.95 13.91
C LEU A 124 4.13 13.60 14.50
N ALA A 125 3.91 13.50 15.81
CA ALA A 125 3.42 12.30 16.45
C ALA A 125 2.07 11.87 15.89
N THR A 126 1.10 12.78 15.77
CA THR A 126 -0.22 12.48 15.20
C THR A 126 -0.17 11.97 13.76
N TYR A 127 0.84 12.36 12.99
CA TYR A 127 0.94 11.99 11.58
C TYR A 127 1.84 10.78 11.31
N LEU A 128 2.92 10.64 12.07
CA LEU A 128 3.98 9.68 11.79
C LEU A 128 3.93 8.46 12.69
N ILE A 129 3.31 8.57 13.86
CA ILE A 129 3.13 7.45 14.76
C ILE A 129 1.82 6.79 14.41
N ALA A 130 1.88 5.52 14.03
CA ALA A 130 0.69 4.70 13.85
C ALA A 130 -0.14 4.73 15.14
N PRO A 131 -1.48 4.88 15.05
CA PRO A 131 -2.32 4.70 16.22
C PRO A 131 -2.12 3.29 16.78
N PRO A 132 -2.17 3.09 18.11
CA PRO A 132 -2.23 1.75 18.64
C PRO A 132 -3.48 1.05 18.09
N ALA A 133 -3.39 -0.24 17.80
CA ALA A 133 -4.55 -1.03 17.45
C ALA A 133 -5.60 -0.92 18.57
N GLU A 134 -6.86 -0.70 18.22
CA GLU A 134 -7.91 -0.53 19.22
C GLU A 134 -8.11 -1.83 20.02
N PRO A 135 -8.23 -1.78 21.35
CA PRO A 135 -8.46 -2.97 22.16
C PRO A 135 -9.89 -3.47 21.93
N ILE A 136 -10.03 -4.56 21.18
CA ILE A 136 -11.29 -5.30 21.09
C ILE A 136 -11.37 -6.28 22.26
N SER A 137 -12.57 -6.43 22.85
CA SER A 137 -12.83 -7.49 23.82
C SER A 137 -12.42 -8.83 23.23
N ASN A 138 -11.59 -9.59 23.94
CA ASN A 138 -11.27 -10.98 23.62
C ASN A 138 -12.56 -11.80 23.69
N ALA A 139 -13.30 -11.81 22.59
CA ALA A 139 -14.34 -12.77 22.34
C ALA A 139 -13.76 -13.86 21.43
N ASP A 140 -14.38 -15.02 21.51
CA ASP A 140 -14.08 -16.19 20.68
C ASP A 140 -13.91 -15.82 19.20
N ILE A 141 -13.20 -16.67 18.45
CA ILE A 141 -13.04 -16.54 17.00
C ILE A 141 -14.42 -16.23 16.36
N PRO A 142 -14.57 -15.12 15.60
CA PRO A 142 -15.84 -14.74 15.00
C PRO A 142 -16.41 -15.90 14.18
N PRO A 143 -17.72 -16.19 14.20
CA PRO A 143 -18.26 -17.31 13.45
C PRO A 143 -17.93 -17.21 11.96
N LEU A 144 -17.61 -18.34 11.33
CA LEU A 144 -17.40 -18.44 9.89
C LEU A 144 -18.74 -18.25 9.16
N ALA A 145 -19.12 -16.99 8.95
CA ALA A 145 -20.36 -16.60 8.31
C ALA A 145 -20.19 -15.24 7.61
N TRP A 146 -21.00 -15.00 6.58
CA TRP A 146 -21.09 -13.67 5.97
C TRP A 146 -21.78 -12.71 6.96
N ALA A 147 -21.06 -11.68 7.41
CA ALA A 147 -21.56 -10.76 8.41
C ALA A 147 -22.51 -9.71 7.79
N GLU A 148 -23.74 -9.61 8.32
CA GLU A 148 -24.67 -8.52 8.01
C GLU A 148 -24.38 -7.34 8.95
N LEU A 149 -23.62 -6.37 8.44
CA LEU A 149 -23.04 -5.28 9.22
C LEU A 149 -23.82 -3.98 9.00
N ALA A 150 -24.18 -3.30 10.10
CA ALA A 150 -25.06 -2.13 10.08
C ALA A 150 -24.43 -0.90 9.40
N ASP A 151 -23.12 -0.70 9.59
CA ASP A 151 -22.37 0.44 9.09
C ASP A 151 -20.87 0.10 8.90
N ASP A 152 -20.10 1.08 8.42
CA ASP A 152 -18.67 0.92 8.14
C ASP A 152 -17.84 0.76 9.41
N GLU A 153 -18.27 1.32 10.55
CA GLU A 153 -17.57 1.17 11.83
C GLU A 153 -17.70 -0.28 12.34
N ALA A 154 -18.93 -0.81 12.37
CA ALA A 154 -19.18 -2.21 12.72
C ALA A 154 -18.39 -3.17 11.82
N ARG A 155 -18.21 -2.81 10.54
CA ARG A 155 -17.40 -3.58 9.60
C ARG A 155 -15.91 -3.55 9.93
N ILE A 156 -15.35 -2.38 10.22
CA ILE A 156 -13.94 -2.27 10.62
C ILE A 156 -13.69 -3.08 11.90
N GLN A 157 -14.59 -3.02 12.88
CA GLN A 157 -14.50 -3.82 14.10
C GLN A 157 -14.55 -5.33 13.79
N TRP A 158 -15.43 -5.76 12.88
CA TRP A 158 -15.49 -7.16 12.45
C TRP A 158 -14.21 -7.58 11.71
N TRP A 159 -13.68 -6.77 10.79
CA TRP A 159 -12.41 -7.03 10.12
C TRP A 159 -11.26 -7.18 11.11
N MET A 160 -11.17 -6.28 12.10
CA MET A 160 -10.14 -6.37 13.13
C MET A 160 -10.25 -7.67 13.94
N GLN A 161 -11.47 -8.16 14.24
CA GLN A 161 -11.67 -9.46 14.90
C GLN A 161 -11.21 -10.62 14.00
N CYS A 162 -11.54 -10.59 12.71
CA CYS A 162 -11.11 -11.61 11.74
C CYS A 162 -9.59 -11.69 11.65
N VAL A 163 -8.93 -10.53 11.56
CA VAL A 163 -7.47 -10.44 11.49
C VAL A 163 -6.81 -10.93 12.77
N ARG A 164 -7.35 -10.61 13.95
CA ARG A 164 -6.80 -11.16 15.21
C ARG A 164 -6.96 -12.66 15.29
N ALA A 165 -8.10 -13.20 14.86
CA ALA A 165 -8.31 -14.63 14.79
C ALA A 165 -7.27 -15.28 13.85
N TYR A 166 -7.08 -14.72 12.66
CA TYR A 166 -6.08 -15.18 11.69
C TYR A 166 -4.66 -15.19 12.25
N LEU A 167 -4.30 -14.12 12.97
CA LEU A 167 -2.98 -13.96 13.59
C LEU A 167 -2.87 -14.69 14.95
N ASN A 168 -3.82 -15.57 15.31
CA ASN A 168 -3.85 -16.29 16.60
C ASN A 168 -3.72 -15.37 17.84
N GLY A 169 -4.28 -14.17 17.76
CA GLY A 169 -4.27 -13.18 18.82
C GLY A 169 -3.05 -12.27 18.86
N ASP A 170 -2.12 -12.37 17.89
CA ASP A 170 -0.99 -11.44 17.78
C ASP A 170 -1.49 -10.02 17.42
N ASP A 171 -0.77 -9.01 17.93
CA ASP A 171 -1.02 -7.61 17.63
C ASP A 171 -0.62 -7.26 16.19
N PHE A 172 -1.29 -6.28 15.61
CA PHE A 172 -0.95 -5.69 14.32
C PHE A 172 -0.69 -4.19 14.42
N THR A 173 0.05 -3.66 13.45
CA THR A 173 0.44 -2.25 13.40
C THR A 173 -0.26 -1.55 12.23
N PRO A 174 -1.20 -0.62 12.49
CA PRO A 174 -1.83 0.15 11.44
C PRO A 174 -0.85 1.08 10.71
N ALA A 175 -1.24 1.56 9.53
CA ALA A 175 -0.49 2.56 8.80
C ALA A 175 -0.65 3.94 9.45
N SER A 176 0.45 4.70 9.48
CA SER A 176 0.41 6.10 9.88
C SER A 176 -0.34 6.96 8.87
N ARG A 177 -0.91 8.08 9.32
CA ARG A 177 -1.58 9.04 8.42
C ARG A 177 -0.64 9.56 7.34
N ALA A 178 0.62 9.82 7.67
CA ALA A 178 1.60 10.28 6.71
C ALA A 178 1.89 9.24 5.62
N ALA A 179 1.96 7.95 5.97
CA ALA A 179 2.16 6.88 4.99
C ALA A 179 1.00 6.80 3.99
N LEU A 180 -0.24 6.96 4.46
CA LEU A 180 -1.42 7.00 3.60
C LEU A 180 -1.45 8.25 2.72
N ASP A 181 -1.16 9.41 3.30
CA ASP A 181 -1.10 10.68 2.59
C ASP A 181 0.02 10.69 1.51
N ASP A 182 1.18 10.10 1.81
CA ASP A 182 2.29 9.96 0.84
C ASP A 182 1.93 8.95 -0.26
N CYS A 183 1.25 7.85 0.07
CA CYS A 183 0.73 6.89 -0.90
C CYS A 183 -0.21 7.56 -1.91
N GLU A 184 -1.28 8.22 -1.43
CA GLU A 184 -2.27 8.89 -2.27
C GLU A 184 -1.65 9.96 -3.17
N GLN A 185 -0.68 10.70 -2.63
CA GLN A 185 0.04 11.68 -3.41
C GLN A 185 0.90 11.05 -4.50
N ARG A 186 1.56 9.93 -4.21
CA ARG A 186 2.41 9.19 -5.16
C ARG A 186 1.59 8.57 -6.28
N ILE A 187 0.43 7.97 -5.98
CA ILE A 187 -0.47 7.39 -6.99
C ILE A 187 -1.34 8.43 -7.70
N GLY A 188 -1.40 9.66 -7.17
CA GLY A 188 -2.11 10.80 -7.76
C GLY A 188 -3.62 10.80 -7.56
N CYS A 189 -4.15 10.00 -6.63
CA CYS A 189 -5.57 9.92 -6.30
C CYS A 189 -5.78 9.47 -4.84
N PRO A 190 -6.92 9.80 -4.21
CA PRO A 190 -7.26 9.24 -2.90
C PRO A 190 -7.45 7.72 -3.00
N LEU A 191 -7.13 6.99 -1.93
CA LEU A 191 -7.53 5.61 -1.79
C LEU A 191 -9.06 5.55 -1.61
N PRO A 192 -9.73 4.47 -2.05
CA PRO A 192 -11.13 4.27 -1.69
C PRO A 192 -11.29 4.30 -0.16
N PRO A 193 -12.34 4.94 0.38
CA PRO A 193 -12.47 5.19 1.83
C PRO A 193 -12.27 3.95 2.70
N MET A 194 -12.84 2.81 2.30
CA MET A 194 -12.74 1.57 3.07
C MET A 194 -11.37 0.89 3.01
N LEU A 195 -10.61 1.05 1.91
CA LEU A 195 -9.22 0.59 1.86
C LEU A 195 -8.32 1.49 2.73
N ARG A 196 -8.57 2.80 2.69
CA ARG A 196 -7.87 3.74 3.56
C ARG A 196 -8.14 3.41 5.03
N ALA A 197 -9.39 3.13 5.39
CA ALA A 197 -9.78 2.72 6.73
C ALA A 197 -9.12 1.40 7.14
N TYR A 198 -9.09 0.41 6.23
CA TYR A 198 -8.37 -0.85 6.48
C TYR A 198 -6.92 -0.59 6.91
N HIS A 199 -6.16 0.21 6.14
CA HIS A 199 -4.78 0.50 6.53
C HIS A 199 -4.69 1.33 7.81
N GLN A 200 -5.59 2.29 8.02
CA GLN A 200 -5.57 3.17 9.19
C GLN A 200 -5.87 2.44 10.51
N HIS A 201 -6.66 1.37 10.47
CA HIS A 201 -7.08 0.62 11.67
C HIS A 201 -6.43 -0.76 11.79
N ILE A 202 -5.98 -1.37 10.69
CA ILE A 202 -5.50 -2.76 10.63
C ILE A 202 -4.10 -2.84 10.05
N GLY A 203 -3.95 -2.52 8.76
CA GLY A 203 -2.64 -2.44 8.08
C GLY A 203 -1.87 -3.76 7.94
N VAL A 204 -2.52 -4.91 8.11
CA VAL A 204 -1.87 -6.23 7.93
C VAL A 204 -1.66 -6.52 6.45
N GLU A 205 -0.47 -6.99 6.12
CA GLU A 205 -0.11 -7.29 4.73
C GLU A 205 -0.53 -8.69 4.29
N TYR A 206 -0.24 -9.69 5.13
CA TYR A 206 -0.44 -11.10 4.83
C TYR A 206 -1.68 -11.62 5.56
N LEU A 207 -2.72 -11.86 4.78
CA LEU A 207 -3.92 -12.58 5.18
C LEU A 207 -4.09 -13.78 4.23
N ALA A 208 -5.32 -14.26 4.02
CA ALA A 208 -5.61 -15.20 2.92
C ALA A 208 -5.25 -14.63 1.52
N GLU A 209 -5.10 -13.30 1.41
CA GLU A 209 -4.59 -12.57 0.24
C GLU A 209 -3.52 -11.56 0.71
N ILE A 210 -2.68 -11.08 -0.21
CA ILE A 210 -1.71 -10.03 0.11
C ILE A 210 -2.34 -8.66 -0.16
N ILE A 211 -2.48 -7.86 0.89
CA ILE A 211 -2.91 -6.46 0.80
C ILE A 211 -1.65 -5.59 0.95
N ASN A 212 -1.23 -4.90 -0.11
CA ASN A 212 0.02 -4.18 -0.12
C ASN A 212 0.01 -3.04 0.91
N PRO A 213 1.08 -2.88 1.72
CA PRO A 213 1.23 -1.71 2.57
C PRO A 213 1.32 -0.44 1.70
N PRO A 214 1.00 0.75 2.25
CA PRO A 214 0.88 1.98 1.45
C PRO A 214 2.10 2.34 0.59
N GLU A 215 3.31 1.96 0.99
CA GLU A 215 4.54 2.17 0.22
C GLU A 215 4.65 1.30 -1.05
N ARG A 216 3.91 0.19 -1.15
CA ARG A 216 3.91 -0.72 -2.30
C ARG A 216 2.67 -0.62 -3.18
N ILE A 217 1.68 0.18 -2.80
CA ILE A 217 0.53 0.48 -3.67
C ILE A 217 1.00 1.41 -4.78
N GLU A 218 0.84 1.05 -6.06
CA GLU A 218 1.38 1.86 -7.16
C GLU A 218 0.58 1.68 -8.46
N PRO A 219 0.74 2.55 -9.48
CA PRO A 219 0.06 2.37 -10.76
C PRO A 219 0.37 1.01 -11.38
N LEU A 220 -0.63 0.35 -11.98
CA LEU A 220 -0.46 -1.01 -12.52
C LEU A 220 0.69 -1.11 -13.54
N LEU A 221 0.83 -0.12 -14.41
CA LEU A 221 1.89 -0.09 -15.42
C LEU A 221 3.30 0.01 -14.81
N ASP A 222 3.42 0.52 -13.59
CA ASP A 222 4.67 0.57 -12.84
C ASP A 222 4.89 -0.74 -12.05
N ALA A 223 3.82 -1.28 -11.44
CA ALA A 223 3.84 -2.54 -10.69
C ALA A 223 4.13 -3.76 -11.56
N PHE A 224 3.60 -3.78 -12.79
CA PHE A 224 3.73 -4.89 -13.72
C PHE A 224 4.17 -4.41 -15.12
N PRO A 225 5.47 -4.09 -15.30
CA PRO A 225 6.01 -3.68 -16.61
C PRO A 225 5.86 -4.75 -17.69
N GLY A 226 5.77 -6.04 -17.29
CA GLY A 226 5.57 -7.18 -18.18
C GLY A 226 4.20 -7.19 -18.89
N LEU A 227 3.27 -6.32 -18.51
CA LEU A 227 2.00 -6.17 -19.23
C LEU A 227 2.22 -5.87 -20.71
N GLU A 228 3.25 -5.09 -21.04
CA GLU A 228 3.55 -4.72 -22.43
C GLU A 228 3.81 -5.95 -23.31
N ASP A 229 4.46 -7.00 -22.79
CA ASP A 229 4.70 -8.25 -23.51
C ASP A 229 3.38 -8.97 -23.84
N ILE A 230 2.41 -8.96 -22.91
CA ILE A 230 1.07 -9.54 -23.13
C ILE A 230 0.30 -8.75 -24.20
N LEU A 231 0.49 -7.43 -24.26
CA LEU A 231 -0.18 -6.58 -25.23
C LEU A 231 0.32 -6.80 -26.67
N GLU A 232 1.52 -7.35 -26.86
CA GLU A 232 2.06 -7.65 -28.20
C GLU A 232 1.30 -8.77 -28.91
N ASP A 233 0.69 -9.70 -28.15
CA ASP A 233 -0.08 -10.82 -28.69
C ASP A 233 -1.53 -10.45 -29.06
N LEU A 234 -1.98 -9.23 -28.72
CA LEU A 234 -3.32 -8.73 -29.00
C LEU A 234 -3.40 -7.96 -30.33
N SER A 235 -4.62 -7.80 -30.87
CA SER A 235 -4.82 -6.84 -31.96
C SER A 235 -4.53 -5.41 -31.49
N ALA A 236 -4.13 -4.51 -32.40
CA ALA A 236 -3.81 -3.12 -32.07
C ALA A 236 -4.94 -2.38 -31.32
N GLU A 237 -6.20 -2.65 -31.67
CA GLU A 237 -7.36 -2.05 -31.00
C GLU A 237 -7.51 -2.58 -29.56
N GLN A 238 -7.39 -3.90 -29.37
CA GLN A 238 -7.43 -4.53 -28.05
C GLN A 238 -6.26 -4.06 -27.18
N ALA A 239 -5.04 -4.05 -27.71
CA ALA A 239 -3.85 -3.58 -27.00
C ALA A 239 -3.99 -2.11 -26.56
N ALA A 240 -4.53 -1.24 -27.42
CA ALA A 240 -4.79 0.15 -27.07
C ALA A 240 -5.85 0.29 -25.96
N ALA A 241 -6.95 -0.47 -26.05
CA ALA A 241 -8.00 -0.47 -25.04
C ALA A 241 -7.50 -0.98 -23.68
N THR A 242 -6.79 -2.12 -23.66
CA THR A 242 -6.23 -2.69 -22.42
C THR A 242 -5.21 -1.77 -21.79
N ARG A 243 -4.32 -1.15 -22.58
CA ARG A 243 -3.35 -0.16 -22.07
C ARG A 243 -4.03 1.08 -21.47
N ALA A 244 -5.09 1.57 -22.12
CA ALA A 244 -5.86 2.70 -21.61
C ALA A 244 -6.53 2.37 -20.27
N LEU A 245 -7.10 1.16 -20.16
CA LEU A 245 -7.68 0.66 -18.91
C LEU A 245 -6.61 0.48 -17.82
N ALA A 246 -5.48 -0.16 -18.12
CA ALA A 246 -4.37 -0.33 -17.18
C ALA A 246 -3.84 1.02 -16.64
N GLY A 247 -3.83 2.06 -17.47
CA GLY A 247 -3.50 3.43 -17.05
C GLY A 247 -4.47 4.03 -16.01
N GLN A 248 -5.66 3.47 -15.84
CA GLN A 248 -6.60 3.84 -14.78
C GLN A 248 -6.50 2.96 -13.53
N LEU A 249 -5.75 1.86 -13.57
CA LEU A 249 -5.65 0.89 -12.49
C LEU A 249 -4.47 1.20 -11.56
N ILE A 250 -4.67 0.95 -10.27
CA ILE A 250 -3.67 1.03 -9.19
C ILE A 250 -3.57 -0.35 -8.56
N ALA A 251 -2.40 -0.98 -8.61
CA ALA A 251 -2.14 -2.24 -7.91
C ALA A 251 -2.10 -1.98 -6.39
N PHE A 252 -2.91 -2.70 -5.64
CA PHE A 252 -3.02 -2.57 -4.18
C PHE A 252 -2.91 -3.90 -3.43
N GLY A 253 -2.80 -5.02 -4.15
CA GLY A 253 -2.58 -6.34 -3.58
C GLY A 253 -1.94 -7.28 -4.58
N ASP A 254 -1.47 -8.41 -4.07
CA ASP A 254 -0.87 -9.50 -4.83
C ASP A 254 -1.66 -10.77 -4.53
N TYR A 255 -1.89 -11.60 -5.55
CA TYR A 255 -2.53 -12.88 -5.39
C TYR A 255 -1.46 -13.94 -5.07
N LEU A 256 -1.33 -14.23 -3.78
CA LEU A 256 -0.46 -15.28 -3.24
C LEU A 256 1.01 -15.20 -3.69
N GLY A 257 1.48 -14.05 -4.18
CA GLY A 257 2.86 -13.86 -4.66
C GLY A 257 3.15 -14.54 -6.00
N ASN A 258 2.13 -14.95 -6.76
CA ASN A 258 2.31 -15.66 -8.02
C ASN A 258 2.52 -14.72 -9.23
N GLY A 259 2.35 -13.41 -9.04
CA GLY A 259 2.48 -12.39 -10.08
C GLY A 259 1.15 -11.81 -10.58
N ASN A 260 0.02 -12.39 -10.19
CA ASN A 260 -1.30 -11.78 -10.40
C ASN A 260 -1.55 -10.66 -9.38
N LEU A 261 -2.21 -9.59 -9.80
CA LEU A 261 -2.36 -8.38 -8.99
C LEU A 261 -3.81 -8.00 -8.77
N TRP A 262 -4.13 -7.60 -7.55
CA TRP A 262 -5.37 -6.90 -7.22
C TRP A 262 -5.23 -5.42 -7.52
N CYS A 263 -6.15 -4.90 -8.32
CA CYS A 263 -6.11 -3.54 -8.83
C CYS A 263 -7.38 -2.75 -8.47
N LEU A 264 -7.25 -1.46 -8.21
CA LEU A 264 -8.36 -0.53 -8.05
C LEU A 264 -8.46 0.37 -9.26
N HIS A 265 -9.67 0.54 -9.78
CA HIS A 265 -9.92 1.59 -10.75
C HIS A 265 -10.01 2.95 -10.07
N ARG A 266 -9.08 3.85 -10.37
CA ARG A 266 -8.87 5.12 -9.63
C ARG A 266 -10.08 6.06 -9.57
N GLN A 267 -11.03 5.92 -10.51
CA GLN A 267 -12.22 6.78 -10.57
C GLN A 267 -13.46 6.13 -9.96
N THR A 268 -13.62 4.81 -10.12
CA THR A 268 -14.86 4.11 -9.76
C THR A 268 -14.72 3.32 -8.47
N GLY A 269 -13.50 3.02 -8.03
CA GLY A 269 -13.22 2.17 -6.88
C GLY A 269 -13.50 0.68 -7.10
N GLN A 270 -13.83 0.27 -8.32
CA GLN A 270 -13.99 -1.14 -8.69
C GLN A 270 -12.66 -1.89 -8.51
N VAL A 271 -12.76 -3.14 -8.07
CA VAL A 271 -11.62 -4.04 -7.93
C VAL A 271 -11.53 -4.92 -9.16
N TRP A 272 -10.35 -4.90 -9.76
CA TRP A 272 -9.97 -5.66 -10.93
C TRP A 272 -8.90 -6.67 -10.56
N TYR A 273 -8.93 -7.81 -11.24
CA TYR A 273 -7.90 -8.82 -11.17
C TYR A 273 -7.05 -8.71 -12.44
N CYS A 274 -5.75 -8.50 -12.25
CA CYS A 274 -4.75 -8.55 -13.30
C CYS A 274 -4.17 -9.97 -13.33
N ASP A 275 -4.62 -10.74 -14.30
CA ASP A 275 -4.20 -12.11 -14.54
C ASP A 275 -3.17 -12.13 -15.67
N HIS A 276 -1.96 -12.58 -15.39
CA HIS A 276 -0.91 -12.69 -16.40
C HIS A 276 -0.82 -14.08 -17.05
N ASP A 277 -1.58 -15.05 -16.53
CA ASP A 277 -1.55 -16.46 -16.93
C ASP A 277 -2.61 -16.79 -17.99
N THR A 278 -3.71 -16.03 -18.06
CA THR A 278 -4.86 -16.34 -18.94
C THR A 278 -5.18 -15.26 -19.98
N GLY A 279 -6.02 -15.62 -20.96
CA GLY A 279 -6.28 -14.79 -22.15
C GLY A 279 -7.06 -13.49 -21.91
N GLU A 280 -7.75 -13.33 -20.77
CA GLU A 280 -8.33 -12.05 -20.33
C GLU A 280 -7.51 -11.49 -19.17
N CYS A 281 -6.59 -10.59 -19.51
CA CYS A 281 -5.60 -10.10 -18.55
C CYS A 281 -6.20 -9.17 -17.48
N LEU A 282 -7.24 -8.40 -17.79
CA LEU A 282 -7.89 -7.49 -16.84
C LEU A 282 -9.37 -7.82 -16.72
N THR A 283 -9.78 -8.36 -15.57
CA THR A 283 -11.17 -8.73 -15.31
C THR A 283 -11.72 -7.96 -14.10
N PRO A 284 -12.88 -7.29 -14.20
CA PRO A 284 -13.51 -6.68 -13.02
C PRO A 284 -14.12 -7.79 -12.16
N ILE A 285 -13.77 -7.80 -10.86
CA ILE A 285 -14.24 -8.84 -9.93
C ILE A 285 -15.22 -8.27 -8.91
N PHE A 286 -14.89 -7.12 -8.30
CA PHE A 286 -15.76 -6.50 -7.29
C PHE A 286 -16.15 -5.08 -7.71
N ASN A 287 -17.37 -4.69 -7.36
CA ASN A 287 -17.86 -3.34 -7.63
C ASN A 287 -17.19 -2.28 -6.74
N ASN A 288 -16.66 -2.69 -5.59
CA ASN A 288 -15.97 -1.83 -4.65
C ASN A 288 -14.99 -2.64 -3.79
N VAL A 289 -14.01 -1.97 -3.18
CA VAL A 289 -13.00 -2.62 -2.33
C VAL A 289 -13.54 -3.20 -1.03
N ARG A 290 -14.68 -2.69 -0.55
CA ARG A 290 -15.29 -3.19 0.69
C ARG A 290 -15.72 -4.64 0.52
N ASP A 291 -16.38 -4.96 -0.59
CA ASP A 291 -16.84 -6.33 -0.85
C ASP A 291 -15.65 -7.30 -1.07
N TYR A 292 -14.54 -6.82 -1.64
CA TYR A 292 -13.28 -7.56 -1.72
C TYR A 292 -12.71 -7.84 -0.31
N LEU A 293 -12.59 -6.83 0.53
CA LEU A 293 -12.08 -6.99 1.89
C LEU A 293 -12.96 -7.90 2.73
N ASP A 294 -14.30 -7.80 2.63
CA ASP A 294 -15.23 -8.73 3.28
C ASP A 294 -14.93 -10.19 2.87
N ALA A 295 -14.70 -10.44 1.58
CA ALA A 295 -14.35 -11.77 1.08
C ALA A 295 -12.99 -12.27 1.60
N VAL A 296 -11.96 -11.41 1.63
CA VAL A 296 -10.65 -11.73 2.22
C VAL A 296 -10.77 -12.09 3.70
N MET A 297 -11.64 -11.39 4.45
CA MET A 297 -11.87 -11.69 5.87
C MET A 297 -12.56 -13.03 6.08
N VAL A 298 -13.50 -13.40 5.20
CA VAL A 298 -14.14 -14.72 5.24
C VAL A 298 -13.12 -15.84 4.99
N LEU A 299 -12.25 -15.67 3.98
CA LEU A 299 -11.18 -16.64 3.71
C LEU A 299 -10.19 -16.74 4.88
N SER A 300 -9.80 -15.60 5.44
CA SER A 300 -8.91 -15.56 6.61
C SER A 300 -9.55 -16.21 7.85
N LEU A 301 -10.86 -16.01 8.07
CA LEU A 301 -11.57 -16.69 9.13
C LEU A 301 -11.62 -18.21 8.91
N ALA A 302 -11.76 -18.68 7.68
CA ALA A 302 -11.76 -20.11 7.38
C ALA A 302 -10.41 -20.75 7.77
N GLU A 303 -9.30 -20.08 7.49
CA GLU A 303 -7.96 -20.50 7.95
C GLU A 303 -7.85 -20.47 9.49
N ALA A 304 -8.49 -19.50 10.16
CA ALA A 304 -8.46 -19.36 11.62
C ALA A 304 -9.31 -20.41 12.38
N HIS A 305 -10.39 -20.92 11.78
CA HIS A 305 -11.32 -21.91 12.40
C HIS A 305 -10.81 -23.36 12.37
N ASP A 306 -9.50 -23.55 12.25
CA ASP A 306 -8.81 -24.80 11.92
C ASP A 306 -8.81 -25.08 10.41
N SER A 307 -7.63 -25.40 9.88
CA SER A 307 -7.33 -25.41 8.44
C SER A 307 -7.89 -26.62 7.68
N ASP A 308 -8.87 -27.30 8.24
CA ASP A 308 -9.48 -28.46 7.61
C ASP A 308 -10.24 -28.05 6.33
N ASP A 309 -10.26 -28.95 5.35
CA ASP A 309 -10.85 -28.70 4.02
C ASP A 309 -12.34 -28.28 4.12
N GLU A 310 -13.06 -28.69 5.16
CA GLU A 310 -14.48 -28.37 5.37
C GLU A 310 -14.76 -26.87 5.55
N ASN A 311 -13.88 -26.14 6.24
CA ASN A 311 -14.03 -24.70 6.47
C ASN A 311 -13.74 -23.90 5.19
N HIS A 312 -12.74 -24.31 4.42
CA HIS A 312 -12.42 -23.73 3.13
C HIS A 312 -13.56 -23.94 2.13
N GLU A 313 -14.12 -25.15 2.06
CA GLU A 313 -15.31 -25.42 1.26
C GLU A 313 -16.52 -24.57 1.69
N THR A 314 -16.69 -24.36 3.00
CA THR A 314 -17.78 -23.55 3.54
C THR A 314 -17.62 -22.09 3.13
N ALA A 315 -16.41 -21.54 3.23
CA ALA A 315 -16.08 -20.21 2.75
C ALA A 315 -16.30 -20.07 1.25
N GLU A 316 -15.81 -21.02 0.44
CA GLU A 316 -16.01 -21.01 -1.01
C GLU A 316 -17.50 -21.04 -1.39
N LYS A 317 -18.30 -21.90 -0.74
CA LYS A 317 -19.77 -21.94 -0.95
C LYS A 317 -20.42 -20.60 -0.65
N MET A 318 -19.99 -19.91 0.41
CA MET A 318 -20.46 -18.56 0.73
C MET A 318 -20.06 -17.54 -0.34
N LEU A 319 -18.81 -17.57 -0.81
CA LEU A 319 -18.32 -16.70 -1.87
C LEU A 319 -19.09 -16.94 -3.18
N ARG A 320 -19.34 -18.20 -3.56
CA ARG A 320 -20.12 -18.55 -4.78
C ARG A 320 -21.55 -18.03 -4.68
N GLN A 321 -22.20 -18.17 -3.53
CA GLN A 321 -23.53 -17.62 -3.31
C GLN A 321 -23.57 -16.09 -3.42
N ARG A 322 -22.51 -15.40 -3.00
CA ARG A 322 -22.48 -13.94 -2.95
C ARG A 322 -21.99 -13.27 -4.22
N LEU A 323 -20.95 -13.83 -4.83
CA LEU A 323 -20.23 -13.27 -5.98
C LEU A 323 -20.62 -13.95 -7.30
N GLY A 324 -21.18 -15.16 -7.23
CA GLY A 324 -21.47 -15.99 -8.38
C GLY A 324 -20.30 -16.90 -8.77
N ASP A 325 -20.62 -18.02 -9.42
CA ASP A 325 -19.65 -19.07 -9.75
C ASP A 325 -18.51 -18.58 -10.64
N ALA A 326 -18.82 -17.74 -11.65
CA ALA A 326 -17.81 -17.26 -12.60
C ALA A 326 -16.73 -16.40 -11.92
N VAL A 327 -17.09 -15.63 -10.90
CA VAL A 327 -16.16 -14.81 -10.13
C VAL A 327 -15.25 -15.69 -9.28
N VAL A 328 -15.84 -16.63 -8.54
CA VAL A 328 -15.06 -17.53 -7.68
C VAL A 328 -14.14 -18.42 -8.52
N GLU A 329 -14.62 -18.89 -9.68
CA GLU A 329 -13.80 -19.67 -10.58
C GLU A 329 -12.57 -18.89 -11.04
N LYS A 330 -12.77 -17.66 -11.52
CA LYS A 330 -11.66 -16.79 -11.98
C LYS A 330 -10.69 -16.39 -10.87
N TRP A 331 -11.18 -16.27 -9.64
CA TRP A 331 -10.35 -15.87 -8.51
C TRP A 331 -9.56 -17.06 -7.94
N MET A 332 -10.19 -18.22 -7.76
CA MET A 332 -9.61 -19.31 -6.97
C MET A 332 -8.98 -20.44 -7.80
N TYR A 333 -9.21 -20.48 -9.13
CA TYR A 333 -8.79 -21.58 -10.02
C TYR A 333 -8.22 -21.09 -11.35
#